data_AF-A0A0F9CU74-F1
#
_entry.id   AF-A0A0F9CU74-F1
#
_cell.length_a   1.000
_cell.length_b   1.000
_cell.length_c   1.000
_cell.angle_alpha   90.00
_cell.angle_beta   90.00
_cell.angle_gamma   90.00
#
_symmetry.space_group_name_H-M   'P 1'
#
loop_
_entity.id
_entity.type
_entity.pdbx_description
1 polymer ?
#
loop_
_entity_poly.entity_id
_entity_poly.type
_entity_poly.pdbx_seq_one_letter_code
_entity_poly.pdbx_strand_id
1 'polypeptide(L)'
;MATVTKKNRSRAQKVDTVSSLQIYSYKLLNERVQFLYPKLTGLEKTLKQAMMPMPFDVYVCSIVFFSLLAAIFGAVIGIGISIFMNVQPVAFAVLLPIIVGAGLGQLTFFILQILPAIHVKNRSSKLTEELPHFIGYMATLATNGLSLEGIFKAIAKEDTNEEIVKDSKFITRNIEILGMDLLSAINDLLKRTPK
;
A
#
# COMPACT_ATOMS: atom_id res chain seq x y z
N MET A 1 22.48 -18.94 27.41
CA MET A 1 21.05 -18.88 27.03
C MET A 1 20.57 -17.42 26.87
N ALA A 2 21.38 -16.54 26.25
CA ALA A 2 21.12 -15.09 26.18
C ALA A 2 21.60 -14.45 24.86
N THR A 3 21.72 -15.25 23.79
CA THR A 3 22.32 -14.83 22.52
C THR A 3 21.36 -14.89 21.32
N VAL A 4 20.17 -15.49 21.48
CA VAL A 4 19.19 -15.62 20.38
C VAL A 4 18.24 -14.41 20.31
N THR A 5 18.02 -13.69 21.41
CA THR A 5 17.04 -12.59 21.51
C THR A 5 17.48 -11.29 20.83
N LYS A 6 18.79 -11.11 20.56
CA LYS A 6 19.30 -9.85 19.98
C LYS A 6 19.26 -9.82 18.44
N LYS A 7 19.24 -10.98 17.78
CA LYS A 7 19.30 -11.07 16.31
C LYS A 7 17.96 -10.72 15.63
N ASN A 8 16.84 -10.98 16.29
CA ASN A 8 15.50 -10.75 15.72
C ASN A 8 15.01 -9.30 15.74
N ARG A 9 15.59 -8.41 16.56
CA ARG A 9 15.23 -6.98 16.53
C ARG A 9 15.70 -6.25 15.26
N SER A 10 16.67 -6.80 14.53
CA SER A 10 17.23 -6.15 13.33
C SER A 10 16.41 -6.36 12.05
N ARG A 11 15.47 -7.31 12.01
CA ARG A 11 14.64 -7.59 10.82
C ARG A 11 13.30 -6.87 10.82
N ALA A 12 12.78 -6.47 11.98
CA ALA A 12 11.50 -5.77 12.10
C ALA A 12 11.57 -4.27 11.71
N GLN A 13 12.76 -3.72 11.48
CA GLN A 13 12.98 -2.29 11.25
C GLN A 13 13.30 -1.95 9.78
N LYS A 14 12.84 -2.76 8.83
CA LYS A 14 13.11 -2.57 7.38
C LYS A 14 11.87 -2.34 6.53
N VAL A 15 10.74 -1.94 7.12
CA VAL A 15 9.49 -1.75 6.36
C VAL A 15 8.91 -0.33 6.46
N ASP A 16 9.29 0.46 7.47
CA ASP A 16 8.65 1.76 7.72
C ASP A 16 9.57 2.96 7.53
N THR A 17 10.20 3.04 6.36
CA THR A 17 10.71 4.32 5.88
C THR A 17 9.99 4.66 4.59
N VAL A 18 8.90 5.42 4.74
CA VAL A 18 8.46 6.36 3.70
C VAL A 18 9.75 6.99 3.19
N SER A 19 10.16 6.66 1.96
CA SER A 19 11.48 7.06 1.46
C SER A 19 11.58 8.57 1.64
N SER A 20 12.72 9.10 2.08
CA SER A 20 12.90 10.54 2.29
C SER A 20 12.46 11.36 1.05
N LEU A 21 12.55 10.74 -0.13
CA LEU A 21 11.93 11.18 -1.39
C LEU A 21 10.41 11.42 -1.30
N GLN A 22 9.62 10.48 -0.79
CA GLN A 22 8.16 10.57 -0.69
C GLN A 22 7.70 11.70 0.25
N ILE A 23 8.43 11.93 1.34
CA ILE A 23 8.16 13.05 2.27
C ILE A 23 8.47 14.39 1.60
N TYR A 24 9.54 14.44 0.81
CA TYR A 24 9.92 15.63 0.05
C TYR A 24 8.93 15.93 -1.08
N SER A 25 8.49 14.90 -1.80
CA SER A 25 7.43 14.98 -2.82
C SER A 25 6.13 15.53 -2.22
N TYR A 26 5.74 15.05 -1.03
CA TYR A 26 4.56 15.55 -0.32
C TYR A 26 4.71 17.04 0.01
N LYS A 27 5.80 17.46 0.65
CA LYS A 27 6.02 18.89 0.99
C LYS A 27 6.00 19.82 -0.22
N LEU A 28 6.49 19.37 -1.38
CA LEU A 28 6.62 20.20 -2.59
C LEU A 28 5.32 20.29 -3.41
N LEU A 29 4.48 19.25 -3.39
CA LEU A 29 3.29 19.14 -4.25
C LEU A 29 1.94 19.23 -3.51
N ASN A 30 1.92 19.24 -2.17
CA ASN A 30 0.68 19.23 -1.39
C ASN A 30 -0.34 20.32 -1.83
N GLU A 31 0.11 21.57 -2.00
CA GLU A 31 -0.80 22.68 -2.38
C GLU A 31 -1.38 22.57 -3.79
N ARG A 32 -0.67 21.95 -4.75
CA ARG A 32 -1.13 21.86 -6.15
C ARG A 32 -1.93 20.60 -6.45
N VAL A 33 -1.78 19.56 -5.64
CA VAL A 33 -2.44 18.27 -5.85
C VAL A 33 -3.82 18.21 -5.19
N GLN A 34 -4.17 19.18 -4.32
CA GLN A 34 -5.47 19.30 -3.63
C GLN A 34 -6.70 19.19 -4.54
N PHE A 35 -6.59 19.58 -5.81
CA PHE A 35 -7.66 19.48 -6.80
C PHE A 35 -7.96 18.04 -7.29
N LEU A 36 -7.03 17.09 -7.13
CA LEU A 36 -7.17 15.71 -7.60
C LEU A 36 -7.81 14.78 -6.55
N TYR A 37 -7.79 15.16 -5.27
CA TYR A 37 -8.38 14.41 -4.16
C TYR A 37 -9.86 14.00 -4.35
N PRO A 38 -10.76 14.84 -4.90
CA PRO A 38 -12.16 14.46 -5.07
C PRO A 38 -12.36 13.31 -6.08
N LYS A 39 -11.47 13.19 -7.08
CA LYS A 39 -11.55 12.16 -8.13
C LYS A 39 -10.98 10.81 -7.71
N LEU A 40 -10.23 10.75 -6.61
CA LEU A 40 -9.51 9.56 -6.15
C LEU A 40 -10.08 8.97 -4.84
N THR A 41 -11.28 9.37 -4.42
CA THR A 41 -11.98 8.81 -3.24
C THR A 41 -12.12 7.29 -3.28
N GLY A 42 -12.28 6.69 -4.48
CA GLY A 42 -12.27 5.24 -4.66
C GLY A 42 -10.92 4.58 -4.30
N LEU A 43 -9.81 5.31 -4.51
CA LEU A 43 -8.46 4.83 -4.22
C LEU A 43 -8.17 4.87 -2.71
N GLU A 44 -8.72 5.82 -1.96
CA GLU A 44 -8.63 5.84 -0.50
C GLU A 44 -9.23 4.56 0.11
N LYS A 45 -10.38 4.13 -0.41
CA LYS A 45 -11.02 2.88 0.01
C LYS A 45 -10.12 1.67 -0.29
N THR A 46 -9.59 1.58 -1.50
CA THR A 46 -8.67 0.50 -1.91
C THR A 46 -7.39 0.49 -1.07
N LEU A 47 -6.85 1.66 -0.71
CA LEU A 47 -5.66 1.79 0.14
C LEU A 47 -5.93 1.37 1.59
N LYS A 48 -7.08 1.78 2.15
CA LYS A 48 -7.53 1.29 3.47
C LYS A 48 -7.73 -0.24 3.44
N GLN A 49 -8.28 -0.77 2.35
CA GLN A 49 -8.46 -2.21 2.15
C GLN A 49 -7.15 -2.98 1.91
N ALA A 50 -6.14 -2.32 1.34
CA ALA A 50 -4.81 -2.90 1.15
C ALA A 50 -3.98 -2.93 2.43
N MET A 51 -4.47 -2.32 3.52
CA MET A 51 -3.78 -2.21 4.81
C MET A 51 -2.33 -1.70 4.69
N MET A 52 -2.09 -0.85 3.68
CA MET A 52 -0.77 -0.25 3.45
C MET A 52 -0.54 0.86 4.50
N PRO A 53 0.67 0.95 5.09
CA PRO A 53 0.99 1.93 6.13
C PRO A 53 1.18 3.37 5.59
N MET A 54 0.72 3.66 4.36
CA MET A 54 0.91 4.93 3.68
C MET A 54 -0.39 5.75 3.69
N PRO A 55 -0.36 7.01 4.17
CA PRO A 55 -1.52 7.88 4.07
C PRO A 55 -1.87 8.15 2.61
N PHE A 56 -3.16 8.24 2.32
CA PHE A 56 -3.71 8.50 0.98
C PHE A 56 -3.01 9.67 0.28
N ASP A 57 -2.85 10.76 1.01
CA ASP A 57 -2.29 12.02 0.51
C ASP A 57 -0.84 11.86 0.03
N VAL A 58 -0.04 11.08 0.77
CA VAL A 58 1.36 10.80 0.43
C VAL A 58 1.44 9.90 -0.79
N TYR A 59 0.50 8.97 -0.95
CA TYR A 59 0.44 8.10 -2.11
C TYR A 59 0.13 8.87 -3.40
N VAL A 60 -0.88 9.75 -3.39
CA VAL A 60 -1.23 10.57 -4.56
C VAL A 60 -0.07 11.51 -4.93
N CYS A 61 0.56 12.15 -3.94
CA CYS A 61 1.75 12.98 -4.17
C CYS A 61 2.90 12.17 -4.79
N SER A 62 3.09 10.93 -4.36
CA SER A 62 4.09 10.03 -4.93
C SER A 62 3.78 9.68 -6.39
N ILE A 63 2.51 9.38 -6.72
CA ILE A 63 2.10 9.10 -8.11
C ILE A 63 2.44 10.29 -9.02
N VAL A 64 2.03 11.49 -8.63
CA VAL A 64 2.25 12.70 -9.44
C VAL A 64 3.75 12.96 -9.58
N PHE A 65 4.52 12.83 -8.50
CA PHE A 65 5.96 13.00 -8.53
C PHE A 65 6.66 12.01 -9.47
N PHE A 66 6.35 10.72 -9.39
CA PHE A 66 6.92 9.71 -10.29
C PHE A 66 6.49 9.90 -11.73
N SER A 67 5.24 10.31 -11.98
CA SER A 67 4.77 10.61 -13.35
C SER A 67 5.52 11.79 -13.97
N LEU A 68 5.84 12.82 -13.16
CA LEU A 68 6.57 14.00 -13.62
C LEU A 68 8.05 13.67 -13.86
N LEU A 69 8.67 12.87 -12.99
CA LEU A 69 10.01 12.33 -13.23
C LEU A 69 10.04 11.52 -14.53
N ALA A 70 9.10 10.60 -14.71
CA ALA A 70 9.01 9.76 -15.91
C ALA A 70 8.81 10.59 -17.18
N ALA A 71 8.03 11.68 -17.11
CA ALA A 71 7.87 12.60 -18.23
C ALA A 71 9.17 13.33 -18.58
N ILE A 72 9.94 13.78 -17.58
CA ILE A 72 11.25 14.42 -17.80
C ILE A 72 12.23 13.43 -18.42
N PHE A 73 12.36 12.23 -17.85
CA PHE A 73 13.22 11.18 -18.42
C PHE A 73 12.79 10.78 -19.83
N GLY A 74 11.48 10.67 -20.07
CA GLY A 74 10.92 10.38 -21.38
C GLY A 74 11.22 11.46 -22.42
N ALA A 75 11.15 12.73 -22.02
CA ALA A 75 11.54 13.85 -22.89
C ALA A 75 13.05 13.81 -23.21
N VAL A 76 13.91 13.53 -22.23
CA VAL A 76 15.37 13.40 -22.46
C VAL A 76 15.67 12.26 -23.43
N ILE A 77 15.04 11.10 -23.25
CA ILE A 77 15.18 9.95 -24.16
C ILE A 77 14.66 10.32 -25.55
N GLY A 78 13.51 10.98 -25.64
CA GLY A 78 12.93 11.43 -26.91
C GLY A 78 13.83 12.40 -27.67
N ILE A 79 14.51 13.32 -26.97
CA ILE A 79 15.51 14.22 -27.57
C ILE A 79 16.69 13.39 -28.11
N GLY A 80 17.20 12.44 -27.34
CA GLY A 80 18.29 11.56 -27.78
C GLY A 80 17.96 10.78 -29.05
N ILE A 81 16.75 10.21 -29.11
CA ILE A 81 16.25 9.49 -30.30
C ILE A 81 16.13 10.44 -31.50
N SER A 82 15.58 11.63 -31.29
CA SER A 82 15.39 12.61 -32.36
C SER A 82 16.71 13.08 -32.97
N ILE A 83 17.77 13.24 -32.16
CA ILE A 83 19.10 13.62 -32.64
C ILE A 83 19.75 12.46 -33.38
N PHE A 84 19.64 11.23 -32.85
CA PHE A 84 20.24 10.04 -33.45
C PHE A 84 19.64 9.69 -34.82
N MET A 85 18.32 9.87 -34.99
CA MET A 85 17.62 9.53 -36.24
C MET A 85 17.60 10.65 -37.29
N ASN A 86 18.17 11.83 -36.99
CA ASN A 86 18.25 12.99 -37.91
C ASN A 86 16.92 13.32 -38.62
N VAL A 87 15.83 13.47 -37.85
CA VAL A 87 14.48 13.65 -38.39
C VAL A 87 14.34 15.02 -39.06
N GLN A 88 14.26 15.06 -40.39
CA GLN A 88 13.74 16.20 -41.14
C GLN A 88 12.24 15.94 -41.41
N PRO A 89 11.31 16.84 -41.03
CA PRO A 89 11.52 18.25 -40.61
C PRO A 89 11.69 18.48 -39.10
N VAL A 90 12.33 19.60 -38.75
CA VAL A 90 12.62 20.05 -37.37
C VAL A 90 11.38 20.12 -36.46
N ALA A 91 10.20 20.38 -37.04
CA ALA A 91 8.94 20.37 -36.31
C ALA A 91 8.63 19.00 -35.68
N PHE A 92 8.95 17.90 -36.38
CA PHE A 92 8.79 16.54 -35.85
C PHE A 92 9.81 16.22 -34.76
N ALA A 93 11.03 16.77 -34.88
CA ALA A 93 12.10 16.59 -33.90
C ALA A 93 11.75 17.19 -32.52
N VAL A 94 10.99 18.29 -32.50
CA VAL A 94 10.53 18.93 -31.25
C VAL A 94 9.27 18.26 -30.70
N LEU A 95 8.40 17.75 -31.58
CA LEU A 95 7.14 17.11 -31.18
C LEU A 95 7.35 15.72 -30.55
N LEU A 96 8.32 14.95 -31.06
CA LEU A 96 8.56 13.57 -30.64
C LEU A 96 8.93 13.44 -29.13
N PRO A 97 9.83 14.27 -28.56
CA PRO A 97 10.09 14.27 -27.12
C PRO A 97 8.88 14.60 -26.25
N ILE A 98 8.00 15.49 -26.72
CA ILE A 98 6.78 15.88 -25.99
C ILE A 98 5.81 14.70 -25.96
N ILE A 99 5.62 14.02 -27.09
CA ILE A 99 4.75 12.84 -27.18
C ILE A 99 5.30 11.69 -26.33
N VAL A 100 6.60 11.40 -26.43
CA VAL A 100 7.23 10.31 -25.67
C VAL A 100 7.24 10.60 -24.17
N GLY A 101 7.58 11.84 -23.77
CA GLY A 101 7.54 12.28 -22.37
C GLY A 101 6.12 12.23 -21.79
N ALA A 102 5.14 12.80 -22.49
CA ALA A 102 3.74 12.75 -22.05
C ALA A 102 3.21 11.31 -22.02
N GLY A 103 3.55 10.48 -23.01
CA GLY A 103 3.17 9.06 -23.06
C GLY A 103 3.71 8.26 -21.88
N LEU A 104 5.00 8.40 -21.56
CA LEU A 104 5.62 7.71 -20.42
C LEU A 104 5.09 8.22 -19.08
N GLY A 105 4.85 9.52 -18.94
CA GLY A 105 4.21 10.09 -17.75
C GLY A 105 2.80 9.54 -17.54
N GLN A 106 1.99 9.51 -18.61
CA GLN A 106 0.62 8.98 -18.59
C GLN A 106 0.59 7.48 -18.26
N LEU A 107 1.48 6.69 -18.86
CA LEU A 107 1.60 5.25 -18.57
C LEU A 107 1.98 5.00 -17.11
N THR A 108 2.96 5.74 -16.60
CA THR A 108 3.39 5.62 -15.20
C THR A 108 2.23 5.95 -14.24
N PHE A 109 1.48 7.02 -14.52
CA PHE A 109 0.30 7.38 -13.75
C PHE A 109 -0.74 6.25 -13.73
N PHE A 110 -1.03 5.65 -14.89
CA PHE A 110 -2.01 4.58 -15.02
C PHE A 110 -1.58 3.30 -14.29
N ILE A 111 -0.31 2.90 -14.43
CA ILE A 111 0.25 1.71 -13.75
C ILE A 111 0.15 1.87 -12.23
N LEU A 112 0.60 3.01 -11.70
CA LEU A 112 0.59 3.24 -10.25
C LEU A 112 -0.83 3.25 -9.67
N GLN A 113 -1.83 3.67 -10.44
CA GLN A 113 -3.23 3.63 -10.00
C GLN A 113 -3.79 2.20 -9.87
N ILE A 114 -3.27 1.25 -10.65
CA ILE A 114 -3.70 -0.16 -10.63
C ILE A 114 -3.02 -0.96 -9.50
N LEU A 115 -1.80 -0.58 -9.10
CA LEU A 115 -1.05 -1.26 -8.03
C LEU A 115 -1.85 -1.53 -6.74
N PRO A 116 -2.57 -0.56 -6.14
CA PRO A 116 -3.28 -0.83 -4.90
C PRO A 116 -4.40 -1.86 -5.09
N ALA A 117 -5.05 -1.89 -6.27
CA ALA A 117 -6.06 -2.90 -6.57
C ALA A 117 -5.46 -4.31 -6.64
N ILE A 118 -4.25 -4.45 -7.20
CA ILE A 118 -3.50 -5.72 -7.20
C ILE A 118 -3.16 -6.15 -5.77
N HIS A 119 -2.71 -5.22 -4.92
CA HIS A 119 -2.41 -5.51 -3.51
C HIS A 119 -3.65 -5.97 -2.74
N VAL A 120 -4.82 -5.35 -2.96
CA VAL A 120 -6.09 -5.80 -2.35
C VAL A 120 -6.43 -7.22 -2.77
N LYS A 121 -6.30 -7.55 -4.06
CA LYS A 121 -6.56 -8.91 -4.56
C LYS A 121 -5.59 -9.93 -3.96
N ASN A 122 -4.32 -9.59 -3.88
CA ASN A 122 -3.30 -10.46 -3.26
C ASN A 122 -3.60 -10.70 -1.77
N ARG A 123 -4.02 -9.66 -1.04
CA ARG A 123 -4.43 -9.80 0.36
C ARG A 123 -5.65 -10.71 0.51
N SER A 124 -6.68 -10.54 -0.31
CA SER A 124 -7.86 -11.41 -0.30
C SER A 124 -7.47 -12.87 -0.54
N SER A 125 -6.59 -13.12 -1.51
CA SER A 125 -6.12 -14.48 -1.82
C SER A 125 -5.40 -15.11 -0.63
N LYS A 126 -4.52 -14.35 0.04
CA LYS A 126 -3.81 -14.82 1.24
C LYS A 126 -4.76 -15.11 2.39
N LEU A 127 -5.73 -14.23 2.63
CA LEU A 127 -6.77 -14.48 3.64
C LEU A 127 -7.52 -15.78 3.35
N THR A 128 -7.92 -16.03 2.10
CA THR A 128 -8.60 -17.28 1.72
C THR A 128 -7.73 -18.52 1.89
N GLU A 129 -6.43 -18.39 1.62
CA GLU A 129 -5.45 -19.48 1.80
C GLU A 129 -5.20 -19.81 3.28
N GLU A 130 -5.12 -18.78 4.13
CA GLU A 130 -4.86 -18.90 5.57
C GLU A 130 -6.12 -19.34 6.37
N LEU A 131 -7.33 -19.05 5.85
CA LEU A 131 -8.60 -19.26 6.55
C LEU A 131 -8.79 -20.67 7.13
N PRO A 132 -8.57 -21.77 6.38
CA PRO A 132 -8.79 -23.12 6.90
C PRO A 132 -7.92 -23.45 8.11
N HIS A 133 -6.66 -23.01 8.11
CA HIS A 133 -5.74 -23.21 9.23
C HIS A 133 -6.26 -22.52 10.49
N PHE A 134 -6.62 -21.24 10.38
CA PHE A 134 -7.10 -20.46 11.51
C PHE A 134 -8.48 -20.86 12.01
N ILE A 135 -9.37 -21.38 11.15
CA ILE A 135 -10.66 -21.93 11.59
C ILE A 135 -10.44 -23.14 12.51
N GLY A 136 -9.53 -24.05 12.14
CA GLY A 136 -9.17 -25.18 13.00
C GLY A 136 -8.54 -24.74 14.32
N TYR A 137 -7.69 -23.71 14.27
CA TYR A 137 -7.08 -23.15 15.47
C TYR A 137 -8.12 -22.48 16.38
N MET A 138 -9.02 -21.67 15.83
CA MET A 138 -10.15 -21.07 16.56
C MET A 138 -11.04 -22.12 17.20
N ALA A 139 -11.37 -23.22 16.49
CA ALA A 139 -12.15 -24.31 17.02
C ALA A 139 -11.47 -24.96 18.24
N THR A 140 -10.16 -25.20 18.15
CA THR A 140 -9.36 -25.76 19.25
C THR A 140 -9.37 -24.85 20.49
N LEU A 141 -9.18 -23.54 20.28
CA LEU A 141 -9.20 -22.56 21.36
C LEU A 141 -10.61 -22.42 21.98
N ALA A 142 -11.66 -22.47 21.17
CA ALA A 142 -13.04 -22.46 21.64
C ALA A 142 -13.37 -23.71 22.47
N THR A 143 -12.91 -24.89 22.05
CA THR A 143 -13.04 -26.14 22.83
C THR A 143 -12.32 -26.04 24.17
N ASN A 144 -11.21 -25.31 24.25
CA ASN A 144 -10.50 -25.02 25.50
C ASN A 144 -11.21 -23.96 26.38
N GLY A 145 -12.40 -23.50 25.99
CA GLY A 145 -13.22 -22.57 26.77
C GLY A 145 -12.80 -21.11 26.66
N LEU A 146 -11.94 -20.74 25.69
CA LEU A 146 -11.63 -19.34 25.46
C LEU A 146 -12.84 -18.60 24.90
N SER A 147 -13.08 -17.38 25.39
CA SER A 147 -14.04 -16.46 24.80
C SER A 147 -13.56 -16.00 23.41
N LEU A 148 -14.48 -15.48 22.58
CA LEU A 148 -14.14 -15.00 21.23
C LEU A 148 -13.05 -13.91 21.24
N GLU A 149 -13.08 -13.01 22.23
CA GLU A 149 -12.01 -12.03 22.47
C GLU A 149 -10.67 -12.73 22.81
N GLY A 150 -10.71 -13.74 23.68
CA GLY A 150 -9.55 -14.55 24.02
C GLY A 150 -8.96 -15.29 22.82
N ILE A 151 -9.80 -15.75 21.90
CA ILE A 151 -9.39 -16.40 20.64
C ILE A 151 -8.64 -15.41 19.74
N PHE A 152 -9.22 -14.23 19.47
CA PHE A 152 -8.52 -13.19 18.69
C PHE A 152 -7.21 -12.74 19.37
N LYS A 153 -7.18 -12.67 20.70
CA LYS A 153 -5.97 -12.36 21.48
C LYS A 153 -4.90 -13.43 21.38
N ALA A 154 -5.28 -14.71 21.35
CA ALA A 154 -4.34 -15.81 21.15
C ALA A 154 -3.74 -15.76 19.74
N ILE A 155 -4.57 -15.58 18.72
CA ILE A 155 -4.12 -15.45 17.32
C ILE A 155 -3.23 -14.21 17.16
N ALA A 156 -3.58 -13.08 17.79
CA ALA A 156 -2.78 -11.86 17.70
C ALA A 156 -1.38 -11.97 18.35
N LYS A 157 -1.15 -12.98 19.20
CA LYS A 157 0.18 -13.23 19.81
C LYS A 157 1.11 -14.04 18.91
N GLU A 158 0.61 -14.61 17.83
CA GLU A 158 1.44 -15.29 16.83
C GLU A 158 2.44 -14.28 16.21
N ASP A 159 3.71 -14.69 16.14
CA ASP A 159 4.79 -13.94 15.50
C ASP A 159 4.92 -14.30 14.01
N THR A 160 3.78 -14.53 13.35
CA THR A 160 3.69 -14.77 11.91
C THR A 160 3.30 -13.49 11.16
N ASN A 161 3.63 -13.45 9.87
CA ASN A 161 3.32 -12.33 8.97
C ASN A 161 2.01 -12.56 8.17
N GLU A 162 1.19 -13.50 8.63
CA GLU A 162 -0.09 -13.86 8.02
C GLU A 162 -1.09 -12.70 8.13
N GLU A 163 -1.97 -12.58 7.13
CA GLU A 163 -2.97 -11.51 7.09
C GLU A 163 -4.02 -11.69 8.20
N ILE A 164 -4.41 -12.92 8.54
CA ILE A 164 -5.34 -13.20 9.65
C ILE A 164 -4.77 -12.78 11.01
N VAL A 165 -3.46 -12.93 11.21
CA VAL A 165 -2.79 -12.49 12.45
C VAL A 165 -2.75 -10.97 12.55
N LYS A 166 -2.54 -10.26 11.44
CA LYS A 166 -2.63 -8.78 11.39
C LYS A 166 -4.05 -8.30 11.68
N ASP A 167 -5.05 -8.94 11.10
CA ASP A 167 -6.47 -8.64 11.35
C ASP A 167 -6.84 -8.87 12.81
N SER A 168 -6.33 -9.95 13.42
CA SER A 168 -6.52 -10.25 14.84
C SER A 168 -5.80 -9.23 15.73
N LYS A 169 -4.57 -8.81 15.40
CA LYS A 169 -3.84 -7.72 16.07
C LYS A 169 -4.61 -6.39 15.99
N PHE A 170 -5.26 -6.13 14.87
CA PHE A 170 -6.10 -4.94 14.70
C PHE A 170 -7.31 -4.96 15.65
N ILE A 171 -8.03 -6.09 15.73
CA ILE A 171 -9.17 -6.27 16.63
C ILE A 171 -8.73 -6.12 18.10
N THR A 172 -7.67 -6.82 18.51
CA THR A 172 -7.22 -6.83 19.91
C THR A 172 -6.69 -5.48 20.34
N ARG A 173 -5.95 -4.78 19.48
CA ARG A 173 -5.54 -3.39 19.70
C ARG A 173 -6.75 -2.47 19.91
N ASN A 174 -7.78 -2.64 19.09
CA ASN A 174 -8.99 -1.83 19.15
C ASN A 174 -9.79 -2.07 20.46
N ILE A 175 -9.76 -3.29 20.99
CA ILE A 175 -10.41 -3.62 22.26
C ILE A 175 -9.56 -3.16 23.45
N GLU A 176 -8.29 -3.57 23.51
CA GLU A 176 -7.43 -3.35 24.69
C GLU A 176 -6.92 -1.92 24.81
N ILE A 177 -6.65 -1.25 23.68
CA ILE A 177 -6.07 0.10 23.68
C ILE A 177 -7.17 1.15 23.56
N LEU A 178 -8.13 0.96 22.66
CA LEU A 178 -9.19 1.95 22.41
C LEU A 178 -10.44 1.71 23.26
N GLY A 179 -10.52 0.60 24.00
CA GLY A 179 -11.66 0.28 24.85
C GLY A 179 -12.96 0.00 24.07
N MET A 180 -12.86 -0.38 22.79
CA MET A 180 -14.04 -0.67 21.97
C MET A 180 -14.61 -2.05 22.30
N ASP A 181 -15.92 -2.20 22.15
CA ASP A 181 -16.55 -3.51 22.23
C ASP A 181 -16.12 -4.40 21.03
N LEU A 182 -16.17 -5.72 21.23
CA LEU A 182 -15.73 -6.70 20.24
C LEU A 182 -16.49 -6.58 18.91
N LEU A 183 -17.80 -6.31 18.95
CA LEU A 183 -18.62 -6.18 17.74
C LEU A 183 -18.24 -4.92 16.95
N SER A 184 -17.99 -3.80 17.63
CA SER A 184 -17.50 -2.57 17.01
C SER A 184 -16.10 -2.74 16.42
N ALA A 185 -15.21 -3.44 17.12
CA ALA A 185 -13.87 -3.72 16.61
C ALA A 185 -13.90 -4.59 15.33
N ILE A 186 -14.75 -5.62 15.30
CA ILE A 186 -14.96 -6.45 14.11
C ILE A 186 -15.61 -5.64 12.98
N ASN A 187 -16.63 -4.83 13.27
CA ASN A 187 -17.26 -3.99 12.26
C ASN A 187 -16.30 -2.95 11.65
N ASP A 188 -15.38 -2.40 12.44
CA ASP A 188 -14.33 -1.51 11.92
C ASP A 188 -13.33 -2.27 11.04
N LEU A 189 -12.99 -3.51 11.40
CA LEU A 189 -12.17 -4.37 10.55
C LEU A 189 -12.87 -4.69 9.22
N LEU A 190 -14.14 -5.10 9.24
CA LEU A 190 -14.91 -5.46 8.03
C LEU A 190 -14.95 -4.33 6.99
N LYS A 191 -14.96 -3.07 7.44
CA LYS A 191 -14.89 -1.90 6.55
C LYS A 191 -13.54 -1.79 5.82
N ARG A 192 -12.49 -2.43 6.33
CA ARG A 192 -11.10 -2.41 5.87
C ARG A 192 -10.64 -3.75 5.27
N THR A 193 -11.50 -4.77 5.23
CA THR A 193 -11.18 -6.05 4.59
C THR A 193 -11.55 -6.00 3.10
N PRO A 194 -10.79 -6.68 2.21
CA PRO A 194 -11.19 -6.83 0.82
C PRO A 194 -12.51 -7.60 0.78
N LYS A 195 -13.33 -7.35 -0.23
CA LYS A 195 -14.48 -8.22 -0.51
C LYS A 195 -14.06 -9.37 -1.39
#